data_AF-A0A1U7P598-F1
#
_entry.id   AF-A0A1U7P598-F1
#
_cell.length_a   1.000
_cell.length_b   1.000
_cell.length_c   1.000
_cell.angle_alpha   90.00
_cell.angle_beta   90.00
_cell.angle_gamma   90.00
#
_symmetry.space_group_name_H-M   'P 1'
#
loop_
_entity.id
_entity.type
_entity.pdbx_description
1 polymer ?
#
loop_
_entity_poly.entity_id
_entity_poly.type
_entity_poly.pdbx_seq_one_letter_code
_entity_poly.pdbx_strand_id
1 'polypeptide(L)' 'MADLAPNVSERATYQEHWRDLCALPGEFTPSRDTTGQDYAFEKYIEKIGTGETDFDDVFKRNDLTAEYKAQVKSPRKP' A
#
# COMPACT_ATOMS: atom_id res chain seq x y z
N MET A 1 31.30 -9.32 -6.53
CA MET A 1 30.45 -8.28 -7.14
C MET A 1 29.53 -7.80 -6.04
N ALA A 2 29.71 -6.56 -5.57
CA ALA A 2 28.87 -6.01 -4.52
C ALA A 2 27.42 -5.94 -5.03
N ASP A 3 26.49 -6.28 -4.16
CA ASP A 3 25.05 -6.32 -4.41
C ASP A 3 24.59 -4.96 -4.96
N LEU A 4 24.22 -4.91 -6.24
CA LEU A 4 23.76 -3.70 -6.94
C LEU A 4 22.29 -3.40 -6.64
N ALA A 5 21.69 -4.09 -5.67
CA ALA A 5 20.32 -3.86 -5.28
C ALA A 5 20.17 -2.40 -4.79
N PRO A 6 19.25 -1.61 -5.38
CA PRO A 6 19.02 -0.26 -4.94
C PRO A 6 18.56 -0.26 -3.47
N ASN A 7 19.14 0.61 -2.65
CA ASN A 7 18.72 0.80 -1.26
C ASN A 7 17.45 1.67 -1.24
N VAL A 8 16.32 1.04 -1.50
CA VAL A 8 14.99 1.64 -1.47
C VAL A 8 14.21 1.16 -0.25
N SER A 9 13.44 2.04 0.37
CA SER A 9 12.56 1.66 1.47
C SER A 9 11.46 0.72 0.99
N GLU A 10 10.99 -0.20 1.84
CA GLU A 10 9.87 -1.11 1.56
C GLU A 10 8.65 -0.36 1.00
N ARG A 11 8.32 0.79 1.58
CA ARG A 11 7.25 1.67 1.09
C ARG A 11 7.45 2.10 -0.37
N ALA A 12 8.65 2.56 -0.71
CA ALA A 12 8.96 3.01 -2.06
C ALA A 12 8.86 1.85 -3.06
N THR A 13 9.39 0.68 -2.68
CA THR A 13 9.29 -0.56 -3.48
C THR A 13 7.84 -0.98 -3.69
N TYR A 14 7.01 -0.92 -2.64
CA TYR A 14 5.60 -1.29 -2.73
C TYR A 14 4.82 -0.34 -3.65
N GLN A 15 5.04 0.97 -3.52
CA GLN A 15 4.39 1.96 -4.39
C GLN A 15 4.85 1.84 -5.84
N GLU A 16 6.13 1.57 -6.09
CA GLU A 16 6.65 1.29 -7.44
C GLU A 16 6.00 0.04 -8.03
N HIS A 17 6.02 -1.06 -7.28
CA HIS A 17 5.40 -2.32 -7.70
C HIS A 17 3.90 -2.16 -8.01
N TRP A 18 3.18 -1.41 -7.18
CA TRP A 18 1.76 -1.15 -7.42
C TRP A 18 1.51 -0.34 -8.70
N ARG A 19 2.39 0.63 -9.02
CA ARG A 19 2.30 1.37 -10.28
C ARG A 19 2.52 0.46 -11.49
N ASP A 20 3.46 -0.48 -11.39
CA ASP A 20 3.68 -1.49 -12.45
C ASP A 20 2.43 -2.35 -12.65
N LEU A 21 1.78 -2.79 -11.57
CA LEU A 21 0.53 -3.54 -11.65
C LEU A 21 -0.59 -2.75 -12.33
N CYS A 22 -0.69 -1.44 -12.09
CA CYS A 22 -1.66 -0.58 -12.77
C CYS A 22 -1.35 -0.46 -14.27
N ALA A 23 -0.07 -0.42 -14.64
CA ALA A 23 0.35 -0.29 -16.04
C ALA A 23 -0.01 -1.51 -16.90
N LEU A 24 -0.04 -2.72 -16.32
CA LEU A 24 -0.37 -3.96 -17.04
C LEU A 24 -1.76 -3.93 -17.74
N PRO A 25 -2.87 -3.55 -17.07
CA PRO A 25 -4.16 -3.33 -17.70
C PRO A 25 -4.34 -1.91 -18.27
N GLY A 26 -3.41 -0.99 -18.05
CA GLY A 26 -3.58 0.43 -18.41
C GLY A 26 -4.49 1.21 -17.45
N GLU A 27 -4.61 0.75 -16.20
CA GLU A 27 -5.37 1.41 -15.14
C GLU A 27 -4.64 2.64 -14.61
N PHE A 28 -5.40 3.58 -14.03
CA PHE A 28 -4.80 4.73 -13.37
C PHE A 28 -4.12 4.35 -12.06
N THR A 29 -3.06 5.08 -11.69
CA THR A 29 -2.38 4.90 -10.40
C THR A 29 -3.08 5.71 -9.30
N PRO A 30 -2.88 5.37 -8.01
CA PRO A 30 -3.46 6.15 -6.92
C PRO A 30 -3.07 7.64 -6.97
N SER A 31 -1.87 7.94 -7.45
CA SER A 31 -1.35 9.32 -7.57
C SER A 31 -2.13 10.21 -8.55
N ARG A 32 -3.04 9.67 -9.37
CA ARG A 32 -3.89 10.45 -10.27
C ARG A 32 -4.99 11.20 -9.52
N ASP A 33 -5.49 10.64 -8.41
CA ASP A 33 -6.47 11.32 -7.56
C ASP A 33 -5.75 12.25 -6.58
N THR A 34 -5.68 13.53 -6.95
CA THR A 34 -5.03 14.58 -6.12
C THR A 34 -5.74 14.87 -4.80
N THR A 35 -6.98 14.42 -4.63
CA THR A 35 -7.75 14.59 -3.38
C THR A 35 -7.57 13.42 -2.43
N GLY A 36 -7.14 12.27 -2.95
CA GLY A 36 -7.07 11.00 -2.23
C GLY A 36 -8.41 10.49 -1.72
N GLN A 37 -9.53 11.02 -2.21
CA GLN A 37 -10.87 10.65 -1.74
C GLN A 37 -11.33 9.31 -2.30
N ASP A 38 -10.91 8.99 -3.52
CA ASP A 38 -11.38 7.83 -4.28
C ASP A 38 -10.26 6.83 -4.54
N TYR A 39 -9.00 7.28 -4.66
CA TYR A 39 -7.85 6.41 -4.81
C TYR A 39 -6.60 7.03 -4.20
N ALA A 40 -5.94 6.38 -3.24
CA ALA A 40 -4.77 6.93 -2.58
C ALA A 40 -3.78 5.84 -2.17
N PHE A 41 -2.50 6.22 -2.12
CA PHE A 41 -1.53 5.52 -1.29
C PHE A 41 -1.66 6.03 0.15
N GLU A 42 -1.41 5.16 1.13
CA GLU A 42 -1.23 5.52 2.54
C GLU A 42 -2.41 6.33 3.11
N LYS A 43 -3.58 5.70 3.24
CA LYS A 43 -4.80 6.36 3.73
C LYS A 43 -5.29 5.77 5.04
N TYR A 44 -5.53 6.64 6.01
CA TYR A 44 -6.31 6.30 7.19
C TYR A 44 -7.80 6.21 6.85
N ILE A 45 -8.42 5.09 7.18
CA ILE A 45 -9.84 4.84 6.96
C ILE A 45 -10.54 4.55 8.27
N GLU A 46 -11.76 5.03 8.43
CA GLU A 46 -12.60 4.63 9.56
C GLU A 46 -13.35 3.35 9.21
N LYS A 47 -13.20 2.34 10.05
CA LYS A 47 -13.87 1.05 9.91
C LYS A 47 -15.35 1.20 10.23
N ILE A 48 -16.18 0.88 9.23
CA ILE A 48 -17.63 0.96 9.36
C ILE A 48 -18.10 0.08 10.53
N GLY A 49 -18.86 0.66 11.44
CA GLY A 49 -19.52 -0.03 12.55
C GLY A 49 -18.70 -0.15 13.84
N THR A 50 -17.37 0.00 13.79
CA THR A 50 -16.54 0.05 15.02
C THR A 50 -16.07 1.47 15.34
N GLY A 51 -15.96 2.35 14.33
CA GLY A 51 -15.38 3.69 14.49
C GLY A 51 -13.86 3.67 14.69
N GLU A 52 -13.23 2.50 14.61
CA GLU A 52 -11.79 2.35 14.70
C GLU A 52 -11.15 2.87 13.42
N THR A 53 -10.01 3.54 13.54
CA THR A 53 -9.22 3.94 12.37
C THR A 53 -8.24 2.83 12.01
N ASP A 54 -8.23 2.44 10.73
CA ASP A 54 -7.26 1.53 10.13
C ASP A 54 -6.40 2.27 9.09
N PHE A 55 -5.34 1.64 8.60
CA PHE A 55 -4.44 2.22 7.62
C PHE A 55 -4.27 1.30 6.41
N ASP A 56 -4.61 1.82 5.23
CA ASP A 56 -4.39 1.12 3.96
C ASP A 56 -3.18 1.67 3.24
N ASP A 57 -2.27 0.79 2.81
CA ASP A 57 -1.16 1.18 1.93
C ASP A 57 -1.65 1.60 0.55
N VAL A 58 -2.72 0.95 0.06
CA VAL A 58 -3.48 1.36 -1.11
C VAL A 58 -4.97 1.29 -0.80
N PHE A 59 -5.60 2.46 -0.83
CA PHE A 59 -7.04 2.62 -0.66
C PHE A 59 -7.71 2.92 -2.00
N LYS A 60 -8.79 2.22 -2.34
CA LYS A 60 -9.67 2.59 -3.45
C LYS A 60 -11.13 2.52 -3.01
N ARG A 61 -11.87 3.61 -3.17
CA ARG A 61 -13.26 3.73 -2.68
C ARG A 61 -14.15 2.71 -3.39
N ASN A 62 -14.96 2.00 -2.61
CA ASN A 62 -15.89 0.94 -3.05
C ASN A 62 -15.22 -0.30 -3.66
N ASP A 63 -13.90 -0.42 -3.56
CA ASP A 63 -13.12 -1.55 -4.01
C ASP A 63 -12.39 -2.20 -2.81
N LEU A 64 -11.72 -3.33 -3.06
CA LEU A 64 -10.84 -3.94 -2.07
C LEU A 64 -9.59 -3.06 -1.87
N THR A 65 -9.20 -2.87 -0.61
CA THR A 65 -7.98 -2.17 -0.23
C THR A 65 -6.82 -3.16 -0.15
N ALA A 66 -5.60 -2.69 -0.36
CA ALA A 66 -4.40 -3.52 -0.28
C ALA A 66 -3.46 -2.97 0.79
N GLU A 67 -3.01 -3.87 1.66
CA GLU A 67 -2.06 -3.59 2.72
C GLU A 67 -0.92 -4.60 2.61
N TYR A 68 0.32 -4.13 2.66
CA TYR A 68 1.46 -5.03 2.76
C TYR A 68 1.63 -5.44 4.23
N LYS A 69 1.56 -6.73 4.51
CA LYS A 69 1.84 -7.24 5.85
C LYS A 69 3.33 -7.53 5.98
N ALA A 70 3.99 -6.78 6.86
CA ALA A 70 5.32 -7.16 7.32
C ALA A 70 5.26 -8.57 7.93
N GLN A 71 6.26 -9.40 7.64
CA GLN A 71 6.37 -10.69 8.29
C GLN A 71 6.51 -10.47 9.79
N VAL A 72 5.49 -10.88 10.55
CA VAL A 72 5.54 -10.84 12.01
C VAL A 72 6.73 -11.70 12.42
N LYS A 73 7.74 -11.12 13.07
CA LYS A 73 8.76 -11.94 13.73
C LYS A 73 7.99 -12.78 14.75
N SER A 74 7.99 -14.09 14.58
CA SER A 74 7.48 -15.01 15.59
C SER A 74 8.04 -14.58 16.94
N PRO A 75 7.23 -14.52 18.01
CA PRO A 75 7.75 -14.23 19.33
C PRO A 75 8.91 -15.21 19.56
N ARG A 76 10.10 -14.68 19.88
CA ARG A 76 11.18 -15.54 20.33
C ARG A 76 10.62 -16.30 21.53
N LYS A 77 10.51 -17.63 21.44
CA LYS A 77 10.23 -18.44 22.62
C LYS A 77 11.26 -18.06 23.69
N PRO A 78 10.84 -17.91 24.96
CA PRO A 78 11.76 -17.61 26.05
C PRO A 78 12.90 -18.63 26.12
#